data_AF-A0A9D1GEX6-F1
#
_entry.id   AF-A0A9D1GEX6-F1
#
_cell.length_a   1.000
_cell.length_b   1.000
_cell.length_c   1.000
_cell.angle_alpha   90.00
_cell.angle_beta   90.00
_cell.angle_gamma   90.00
#
_symmetry.space_group_name_H-M   'P 1'
#
loop_
_entity.id
_entity.type
_entity.pdbx_description
1 polymer ?
#
loop_
_entity_poly.entity_id
_entity_poly.type
_entity_poly.pdbx_seq_one_letter_code
_entity_poly.pdbx_strand_id
1 'polypeptide(L)'
;MYGSHNSLTGYKPMKWWGYLLRPFARCQRTTVEGQIEGGARAFDLRVRFDGKDGLVACHGLIEYKADVPAVVAKLENAGCCYRIILENVMGGRKTAADDLDRLKAMFLDGEHPHCLYVSDKRSWKTTYNPHCPIRLKEQNRHGGTGCVIPRLWVRKYGRDRYRHSLNLKCDADTVYWYDFV
;
A
#
# COMPACT_ATOMS: atom_id res chain seq x y z
N MET A 1 -7.09 -10.44 -8.40
CA MET A 1 -7.18 -9.86 -7.03
C MET A 1 -7.23 -8.34 -7.06
N TYR A 2 -8.02 -7.73 -6.16
CA TYR A 2 -8.09 -6.28 -6.01
C TYR A 2 -7.01 -5.76 -5.02
N GLY A 3 -6.16 -4.85 -5.51
CA GLY A 3 -5.04 -4.26 -4.79
C GLY A 3 -5.21 -2.77 -4.50
N SER A 4 -4.88 -2.37 -3.28
CA SER A 4 -4.85 -0.97 -2.83
C SER A 4 -3.46 -0.38 -3.05
N HIS A 5 -3.35 0.64 -3.90
CA HIS A 5 -2.09 1.35 -4.13
C HIS A 5 -1.83 2.40 -3.05
N ASN A 6 -0.58 2.53 -2.57
CA ASN A 6 -0.21 3.43 -1.47
C ASN A 6 -1.19 3.36 -0.29
N SER A 7 -1.43 2.15 0.22
CA SER A 7 -2.53 1.83 1.13
C SER A 7 -2.55 2.69 2.39
N LEU A 8 -1.37 3.12 2.85
CA LEU A 8 -1.19 3.91 4.07
C LEU A 8 -1.56 5.40 3.91
N THR A 9 -1.85 5.87 2.70
CA THR A 9 -2.29 7.26 2.46
C THR A 9 -3.72 7.54 2.95
N GLY A 10 -4.44 6.50 3.37
CA GLY A 10 -5.74 6.59 4.02
C GLY A 10 -5.69 7.08 5.46
N TYR A 11 -4.53 7.02 6.09
CA TYR A 11 -4.31 7.50 7.45
C TYR A 11 -4.11 9.03 7.48
N LYS A 12 -4.15 9.61 8.69
CA LYS A 12 -3.96 11.06 8.87
C LYS A 12 -2.48 11.42 8.68
N PRO A 13 -2.15 12.51 7.96
CA PRO A 13 -0.78 13.04 7.96
C PRO A 13 -0.26 13.30 9.38
N MET A 14 1.03 13.04 9.62
CA MET A 14 1.68 13.34 10.90
C MET A 14 1.81 14.86 11.12
N LYS A 15 2.16 15.60 10.06
CA LYS A 15 2.39 17.04 10.09
C LYS A 15 1.21 17.78 9.47
N TRP A 16 0.88 18.95 10.04
CA TRP A 16 -0.26 19.77 9.60
C TRP A 16 -0.15 20.20 8.13
N TRP A 17 1.06 20.52 7.65
CA TRP A 17 1.27 20.93 6.25
C TRP A 17 1.03 19.77 5.27
N GLY A 18 1.08 18.51 5.74
CA GLY A 18 0.73 17.35 4.92
C GLY A 18 -0.73 17.37 4.47
N TYR A 19 -1.61 18.09 5.18
CA TYR A 19 -2.99 18.30 4.74
C TYR A 19 -3.09 19.20 3.49
N LEU A 20 -2.15 20.13 3.29
CA LEU A 20 -2.10 20.99 2.11
C LEU A 20 -1.72 20.22 0.85
N LEU A 21 -0.83 19.23 0.98
CA LEU A 21 -0.37 18.39 -0.13
C LEU A 21 -1.26 17.17 -0.40
N ARG A 22 -2.28 16.98 0.44
CA ARG A 22 -3.21 15.83 0.37
C ARG A 22 -3.88 15.64 -1.00
N PRO A 23 -4.27 16.68 -1.78
CA PRO A 23 -4.83 16.48 -3.11
C PRO A 23 -3.90 15.77 -4.10
N PHE A 24 -2.58 15.87 -3.89
CA PHE A 24 -1.56 15.30 -4.78
C PHE A 24 -0.97 13.99 -4.26
N ALA A 25 -1.06 13.76 -2.94
CA ALA A 25 -0.38 12.64 -2.27
C ALA A 25 -1.33 11.57 -1.70
N ARG A 26 -2.64 11.87 -1.62
CA ARG A 26 -3.62 10.92 -1.09
C ARG A 26 -4.12 10.01 -2.20
N CYS A 27 -3.79 8.73 -2.09
CA CYS A 27 -4.32 7.69 -2.96
C CYS A 27 -5.52 6.96 -2.33
N GLN A 28 -5.72 7.01 -1.01
CA GLN A 28 -6.75 6.21 -0.34
C GLN A 28 -7.64 7.05 0.59
N ARG A 29 -8.94 6.73 0.63
CA ARG A 29 -9.90 7.45 1.50
C ARG A 29 -9.98 6.93 2.93
N THR A 30 -9.75 5.64 3.14
CA THR A 30 -9.97 4.96 4.43
C THR A 30 -8.73 4.16 4.85
N THR A 31 -8.66 3.75 6.12
CA THR A 31 -7.56 2.95 6.66
C THR A 31 -7.52 1.55 6.04
N VAL A 32 -6.52 0.75 6.39
CA VAL A 32 -6.36 -0.61 5.84
C VAL A 32 -7.56 -1.49 6.20
N GLU A 33 -8.10 -1.37 7.41
CA GLU A 33 -9.28 -2.12 7.84
C GLU A 33 -10.49 -1.82 6.97
N GLY A 34 -10.78 -0.53 6.74
CA GLY A 34 -11.85 -0.13 5.84
C GLY A 34 -11.61 -0.54 4.38
N GLN A 35 -10.35 -0.69 3.96
CA GLN A 35 -10.01 -1.21 2.64
C GLN A 35 -10.25 -2.74 2.56
N ILE A 36 -9.94 -3.50 3.62
CA ILE A 36 -10.23 -4.94 3.73
C ILE A 36 -11.74 -5.19 3.71
N GLU A 37 -12.51 -4.40 4.46
CA GLU A 37 -13.98 -4.41 4.46
C GLU A 37 -14.54 -4.06 3.08
N GLY A 38 -13.89 -3.13 2.38
CA GLY A 38 -14.16 -2.82 0.97
C GLY A 38 -13.69 -3.89 -0.02
N GLY A 39 -13.10 -4.97 0.50
CA GLY A 39 -12.74 -6.17 -0.21
C GLY A 39 -11.38 -6.14 -0.91
N ALA A 40 -10.49 -5.21 -0.53
CA ALA A 40 -9.08 -5.26 -0.92
C ALA A 40 -8.41 -6.50 -0.30
N ARG A 41 -7.54 -7.14 -1.09
CA ARG A 41 -6.80 -8.35 -0.69
C ARG A 41 -5.31 -8.27 -0.97
N ALA A 42 -4.87 -7.23 -1.69
CA ALA A 42 -3.46 -6.90 -1.86
C ALA A 42 -3.21 -5.44 -1.43
N PHE A 43 -2.09 -5.18 -0.75
CA PHE A 43 -1.78 -3.86 -0.18
C PHE A 43 -0.36 -3.40 -0.50
N ASP A 44 -0.23 -2.15 -0.93
CA ASP A 44 1.03 -1.48 -1.23
C ASP A 44 1.45 -0.61 -0.05
N LEU A 45 2.36 -1.12 0.78
CA LEU A 45 2.86 -0.41 1.96
C LEU A 45 4.17 0.29 1.64
N ARG A 46 4.16 1.61 1.74
CA ARG A 46 5.35 2.45 1.51
C ARG A 46 5.89 2.99 2.82
N VAL A 47 7.17 2.73 3.06
CA VAL A 47 7.78 2.98 4.36
C VAL A 47 9.18 3.59 4.24
N ARG A 48 9.59 4.25 5.31
CA ARG A 48 10.96 4.72 5.58
C ARG A 48 11.32 4.36 7.01
N PHE A 49 12.61 4.29 7.33
CA PHE A 49 13.03 4.23 8.74
C PHE A 49 12.94 5.61 9.42
N ASP A 50 12.64 5.60 10.71
CA ASP A 50 12.65 6.80 11.55
C ASP A 50 14.05 7.18 12.07
N GLY A 51 15.07 6.36 11.80
CA GLY A 51 16.44 6.53 12.28
C GLY A 51 16.71 5.90 13.65
N LYS A 52 15.73 5.20 14.23
CA LYS A 52 15.79 4.47 15.52
C LYS A 52 15.16 3.07 15.39
N ASP A 53 15.33 2.46 14.22
CA ASP A 53 14.80 1.13 13.86
C ASP A 53 13.27 1.04 13.70
N GLY A 54 12.53 2.14 13.90
CA GLY A 54 11.10 2.20 13.64
C GLY A 54 10.77 2.44 12.17
N LEU A 55 9.60 1.97 11.74
CA LEU A 55 9.07 2.20 10.40
C LEU A 55 8.03 3.32 10.40
N VAL A 56 8.18 4.25 9.45
CA VAL A 56 7.27 5.36 9.21
C VAL A 56 6.54 5.13 7.90
N ALA A 57 5.21 5.07 7.97
CA ALA A 57 4.33 5.07 6.81
C ALA A 57 4.48 6.39 6.03
N CYS A 58 4.75 6.34 4.73
CA CYS A 58 4.96 7.56 3.95
C CYS A 58 4.60 7.42 2.47
N HIS A 59 4.41 8.56 1.81
CA HIS A 59 4.29 8.66 0.37
C HIS A 59 4.92 9.98 -0.07
N GLY A 60 6.06 9.90 -0.76
CA GLY A 60 6.91 11.06 -1.01
C GLY A 60 7.23 11.81 0.29
N LEU A 61 6.97 13.12 0.29
CA LEU A 61 7.26 14.01 1.43
C LEU A 61 6.34 13.77 2.65
N ILE A 62 5.18 13.14 2.49
CA ILE A 62 4.19 13.03 3.57
C ILE A 62 4.40 11.76 4.38
N GLU A 63 4.42 11.92 5.70
CA GLU A 63 4.41 10.84 6.68
C GLU A 63 3.00 10.71 7.28
N TYR A 64 2.55 9.48 7.52
CA TYR A 64 1.20 9.17 7.99
C TYR A 64 1.22 8.53 9.38
N LYS A 65 0.18 8.80 10.17
CA LYS A 65 -0.04 8.22 11.50
C LYS A 65 -0.58 6.79 11.36
N ALA A 66 0.30 5.87 10.99
CA ALA A 66 0.02 4.44 10.93
C ALA A 66 1.16 3.67 11.60
N ASP A 67 0.81 2.72 12.45
CA ASP A 67 1.73 1.75 13.02
C ASP A 67 1.92 0.62 12.00
N VAL A 68 3.08 0.60 11.34
CA VAL A 68 3.36 -0.35 10.25
C VAL A 68 3.36 -1.80 10.74
N PRO A 69 4.07 -2.17 11.83
CA PRO A 69 3.96 -3.51 12.42
C PRO A 69 2.52 -3.93 12.72
N ALA A 70 1.72 -3.05 13.35
CA ALA A 70 0.33 -3.38 13.66
C ALA A 70 -0.54 -3.55 12.41
N VAL A 71 -0.28 -2.76 11.35
CA VAL A 71 -0.94 -2.93 10.05
C VAL A 71 -0.55 -4.25 9.40
N VAL A 72 0.73 -4.61 9.41
CA VAL A 72 1.22 -5.88 8.85
C VAL A 72 0.60 -7.06 9.58
N ALA A 73 0.59 -7.07 10.91
CA ALA A 73 -0.06 -8.12 11.70
C ALA A 73 -1.55 -8.28 11.34
N LYS A 74 -2.26 -7.18 11.10
CA LYS A 74 -3.67 -7.24 10.64
C LYS A 74 -3.81 -7.84 9.25
N LEU A 75 -2.89 -7.54 8.33
CA LEU A 75 -2.91 -8.09 6.97
C LEU A 75 -2.62 -9.59 6.97
N GLU A 76 -1.61 -10.02 7.73
CA GLU A 76 -1.28 -11.42 7.94
C GLU A 76 -2.48 -12.19 8.55
N ASN A 77 -3.09 -11.66 9.62
CA ASN A 77 -4.28 -12.26 10.25
C ASN A 77 -5.49 -12.33 9.30
N ALA A 78 -5.61 -11.41 8.35
CA ALA A 78 -6.68 -11.38 7.36
C ALA A 78 -6.36 -12.20 6.09
N GLY A 79 -5.20 -12.87 6.03
CA GLY A 79 -4.73 -13.59 4.84
C GLY A 79 -4.56 -12.69 3.61
N CYS A 80 -4.30 -11.40 3.83
CA CYS A 80 -4.16 -10.41 2.77
C CYS A 80 -2.70 -10.31 2.34
N CYS A 81 -2.47 -10.36 1.04
CA CYS A 81 -1.14 -10.15 0.47
C CYS A 81 -0.71 -8.69 0.62
N TYR A 82 0.59 -8.45 0.76
CA TYR A 82 1.12 -7.10 0.71
C TYR A 82 2.54 -7.06 0.16
N ARG A 83 2.94 -5.87 -0.26
CA ARG A 83 4.32 -5.57 -0.64
C ARG A 83 4.85 -4.43 0.20
N ILE A 84 6.16 -4.47 0.47
CA ILE A 84 6.86 -3.42 1.18
C ILE A 84 7.73 -2.66 0.20
N ILE A 85 7.52 -1.36 0.10
CA ILE A 85 8.29 -0.48 -0.77
C ILE A 85 9.08 0.51 0.09
N LEU A 86 10.39 0.52 -0.09
CA LEU A 86 11.27 1.53 0.51
C LEU A 86 11.12 2.85 -0.23
N GLU A 87 10.50 3.85 0.38
CA GLU A 87 10.29 5.17 -0.23
C GLU A 87 11.54 6.04 -0.07
N ASN A 88 12.41 6.03 -1.08
CA ASN A 88 13.72 6.70 -1.06
C ASN A 88 13.95 7.70 -2.23
N VAL A 89 12.87 8.10 -2.92
CA VAL A 89 12.94 9.07 -4.03
C VAL A 89 12.68 10.49 -3.54
N MET A 90 11.58 10.71 -2.82
CA MET A 90 11.23 11.99 -2.23
C MET A 90 10.87 11.80 -0.77
N GLY A 91 11.45 12.58 0.14
CA GLY A 91 11.19 12.44 1.57
C GLY A 91 12.02 13.39 2.41
N GLY A 92 11.50 13.77 3.58
CA GLY A 92 12.24 14.61 4.52
C GLY A 92 13.33 13.88 5.31
N ARG A 93 13.34 12.54 5.29
CA ARG A 93 14.37 11.70 5.93
C ARG A 93 15.26 11.07 4.87
N LYS A 94 16.57 11.14 5.05
CA LYS A 94 17.52 10.42 4.20
C LYS A 94 17.45 8.93 4.53
N THR A 95 17.22 8.13 3.50
CA THR A 95 17.35 6.67 3.55
C THR A 95 18.83 6.30 3.65
N ALA A 96 19.17 5.40 4.57
CA ALA A 96 20.52 4.83 4.67
C ALA A 96 20.74 3.78 3.55
N ALA A 97 22.01 3.50 3.23
CA ALA A 97 22.35 2.57 2.15
C ALA A 97 21.86 1.13 2.42
N ASP A 98 21.79 0.76 3.70
CA ASP A 98 21.40 -0.56 4.20
C ASP A 98 19.91 -0.69 4.54
N ASP A 99 19.13 0.39 4.47
CA ASP A 99 17.69 0.36 4.79
C ASP A 99 16.92 -0.68 3.97
N LEU A 100 17.30 -0.88 2.70
CA LEU A 100 16.67 -1.90 1.86
C LEU A 100 16.94 -3.31 2.40
N ASP A 101 18.16 -3.59 2.83
CA ASP A 101 18.54 -4.90 3.33
C ASP A 101 17.92 -5.16 4.70
N ARG A 102 17.77 -4.11 5.51
CA ARG A 102 17.03 -4.17 6.78
C ARG A 102 15.55 -4.51 6.55
N LEU A 103 14.88 -3.88 5.58
CA LEU A 103 13.50 -4.24 5.24
C LEU A 103 13.38 -5.69 4.75
N LYS A 104 14.35 -6.18 3.97
CA LYS A 104 14.37 -7.59 3.56
C LYS A 104 14.47 -8.51 4.77
N ALA A 105 15.37 -8.23 5.70
CA ALA A 105 15.55 -9.03 6.90
C ALA A 105 14.29 -9.03 7.80
N MET A 106 13.49 -7.96 7.78
CA MET A 106 12.27 -7.84 8.58
C MET A 106 11.03 -8.52 7.97
N PHE A 107 10.97 -8.70 6.64
CA PHE A 107 9.72 -9.07 5.96
C PHE A 107 9.86 -10.22 4.95
N LEU A 108 11.08 -10.64 4.61
CA LEU A 108 11.32 -11.81 3.74
C LEU A 108 11.71 -13.01 4.59
N ASP A 109 10.89 -13.31 5.58
CA ASP A 109 11.04 -14.40 6.52
C ASP A 109 9.83 -15.35 6.46
N GLY A 110 9.83 -16.38 7.31
CA GLY A 110 8.72 -17.32 7.45
C GLY A 110 7.56 -16.81 8.33
N GLU A 111 7.74 -15.71 9.06
CA GLU A 111 6.71 -15.10 9.92
C GLU A 111 5.74 -14.22 9.12
N HIS A 112 6.18 -13.75 7.95
CA HIS A 112 5.43 -12.91 7.03
C HIS A 112 5.11 -13.61 5.69
N PRO A 113 4.38 -14.75 5.69
CA PRO A 113 4.13 -15.54 4.48
C PRO A 113 3.26 -14.82 3.44
N HIS A 114 2.52 -13.76 3.82
CA HIS A 114 1.72 -12.97 2.89
C HIS A 114 2.45 -11.72 2.35
N CYS A 115 3.66 -11.45 2.82
CA CYS A 115 4.56 -10.50 2.18
C CYS A 115 5.04 -11.07 0.82
N LEU A 116 4.61 -10.45 -0.27
CA LEU A 116 4.99 -10.86 -1.63
C LEU A 116 6.47 -10.57 -1.92
N TYR A 117 6.91 -9.36 -1.56
CA TYR A 117 8.27 -8.88 -1.80
C TYR A 117 8.56 -7.55 -1.09
N VAL A 118 9.85 -7.24 -1.02
CA VAL A 118 10.40 -5.93 -0.67
C VAL A 118 11.03 -5.30 -1.92
N SER A 119 10.77 -4.03 -2.19
CA SER A 119 11.33 -3.33 -3.35
C SER A 119 11.83 -1.94 -3.03
N ASP A 120 12.88 -1.53 -3.76
CA ASP A 120 13.43 -0.19 -3.72
C ASP A 120 12.64 0.77 -4.62
N LYS A 121 12.10 1.89 -4.09
CA LYS A 121 11.28 2.78 -4.93
C LYS A 121 12.07 3.47 -6.04
N ARG A 122 13.35 3.79 -5.81
CA ARG A 122 14.20 4.50 -6.77
C ARG A 122 14.57 3.66 -7.98
N SER A 123 15.06 2.45 -7.74
CA SER A 123 15.53 1.54 -8.80
C SER A 123 14.52 0.47 -9.19
N TRP A 124 13.46 0.29 -8.40
CA TRP A 124 12.53 -0.84 -8.48
C TRP A 124 13.23 -2.20 -8.41
N LYS A 125 14.36 -2.26 -7.71
CA LYS A 125 15.05 -3.52 -7.40
C LYS A 125 14.23 -4.30 -6.38
N THR A 126 13.47 -5.27 -6.89
CA THR A 126 12.58 -6.12 -6.09
C THR A 126 13.29 -7.40 -5.64
N THR A 127 13.06 -7.79 -4.39
CA THR A 127 13.44 -9.09 -3.84
C THR A 127 12.19 -9.78 -3.33
N TYR A 128 11.87 -10.91 -3.96
CA TYR A 128 10.68 -11.69 -3.65
C TYR A 128 10.86 -12.49 -2.38
N ASN A 129 9.78 -12.62 -1.60
CA ASN A 129 9.79 -13.48 -0.43
C ASN A 129 9.89 -14.95 -0.89
N PRO A 130 10.92 -15.72 -0.46
CA PRO A 130 11.01 -17.15 -0.75
C PRO A 130 9.97 -17.97 0.02
N HIS A 131 9.46 -17.45 1.15
CA HIS A 131 8.48 -18.12 1.99
C HIS A 131 7.03 -17.84 1.56
N CYS A 132 6.81 -16.90 0.63
CA CYS A 132 5.49 -16.65 0.07
C CYS A 132 5.24 -17.60 -1.12
N PRO A 133 4.27 -18.54 -1.01
CA PRO A 133 3.98 -19.49 -2.08
C PRO A 133 3.27 -18.84 -3.28
N ILE A 134 2.74 -17.64 -3.09
CA ILE A 134 1.91 -16.94 -4.06
C ILE A 134 2.80 -16.11 -5.00
N ARG A 135 2.62 -16.32 -6.31
CA ARG A 135 3.23 -15.50 -7.37
C ARG A 135 2.11 -14.92 -8.23
N LEU A 136 1.83 -13.64 -8.05
CA LEU A 136 0.80 -12.92 -8.80
C LEU A 136 1.45 -12.00 -9.82
N LYS A 137 0.84 -11.88 -10.99
CA LYS A 137 1.12 -10.78 -11.92
C LYS A 137 0.60 -9.48 -11.31
N GLU A 138 1.17 -8.36 -11.72
CA GLU A 138 0.76 -7.06 -11.21
C GLU A 138 0.46 -6.10 -12.35
N GLN A 139 -0.66 -5.39 -12.23
CA GLN A 139 -1.03 -4.35 -13.16
C GLN A 139 -1.38 -3.07 -12.41
N ASN A 140 -0.60 -2.03 -12.67
CA ASN A 140 -0.88 -0.69 -12.14
C ASN A 140 -2.04 -0.06 -12.91
N ARG A 141 -3.14 0.20 -12.20
CA ARG A 141 -4.34 0.89 -12.69
C ARG A 141 -4.51 2.21 -11.92
N HIS A 142 -3.43 2.99 -11.87
CA HIS A 142 -3.37 4.32 -11.25
C HIS A 142 -3.04 5.40 -12.30
N GLY A 143 -3.62 6.61 -12.20
CA GLY A 143 -3.19 7.78 -12.98
C GLY A 143 -3.73 7.94 -14.41
N GLY A 144 -5.05 7.92 -14.62
CA GLY A 144 -5.68 8.29 -15.90
C GLY A 144 -7.19 8.52 -15.77
N THR A 145 -7.83 9.17 -16.74
CA THR A 145 -9.30 9.40 -16.77
C THR A 145 -10.13 8.12 -16.81
N GLY A 146 -9.52 6.97 -17.16
CA GLY A 146 -10.11 5.63 -17.02
C GLY A 146 -9.88 4.97 -15.64
N CYS A 147 -9.08 5.58 -14.76
CA CYS A 147 -8.82 5.16 -13.37
C CYS A 147 -9.52 6.06 -12.33
N VAL A 148 -10.21 7.12 -12.78
CA VAL A 148 -11.23 7.79 -11.97
C VAL A 148 -12.50 6.99 -12.16
N ILE A 149 -12.95 6.23 -11.15
CA ILE A 149 -14.35 5.80 -11.15
C ILE A 149 -15.17 7.09 -11.12
N PRO A 150 -15.90 7.47 -12.19
CA PRO A 150 -16.52 8.78 -12.25
C PRO A 150 -17.44 8.93 -11.05
N ARG A 151 -17.31 10.05 -10.32
CA ARG A 151 -18.08 10.34 -9.10
C ARG A 151 -19.61 10.17 -9.29
N LEU A 152 -20.08 10.28 -10.53
CA LEU A 152 -21.45 10.02 -10.98
C LEU A 152 -21.84 8.53 -11.01
N TRP A 153 -20.92 7.63 -11.35
CA TRP A 153 -21.13 6.18 -11.29
C TRP A 153 -21.20 5.66 -9.85
N VAL A 154 -20.47 6.30 -8.92
CA VAL A 154 -20.50 5.99 -7.48
C VAL A 154 -21.85 6.37 -6.83
N ARG A 155 -22.60 7.32 -7.38
CA ARG A 155 -23.94 7.70 -6.89
C ARG A 155 -25.00 6.64 -7.16
N LYS A 156 -24.86 5.82 -8.20
CA LYS A 156 -25.82 4.76 -8.56
C LYS A 156 -25.83 3.60 -7.55
N TYR A 157 -24.75 3.43 -6.77
CA TYR A 157 -24.55 2.33 -5.81
C TYR A 157 -24.53 2.83 -4.36
N GLY A 158 -25.43 3.79 -4.02
CA GLY A 158 -25.42 4.52 -2.74
C GLY A 158 -25.41 3.67 -1.45
N ARG A 159 -25.82 2.39 -1.52
CA ARG A 159 -25.80 1.42 -0.42
C ARG A 159 -24.55 0.52 -0.37
N ASP A 160 -23.85 0.32 -1.50
CA ASP A 160 -22.70 -0.58 -1.67
C ASP A 160 -21.38 0.15 -1.98
N ARG A 161 -21.28 1.43 -1.60
CA ARG A 161 -20.17 2.37 -1.89
C ARG A 161 -18.75 1.84 -1.63
N TYR A 162 -18.60 0.79 -0.84
CA TYR A 162 -17.31 0.20 -0.46
C TYR A 162 -17.09 -1.21 -1.02
N ARG A 163 -18.12 -1.89 -1.53
CA ARG A 163 -18.04 -3.28 -2.03
C ARG A 163 -17.61 -3.40 -3.48
N HIS A 164 -16.82 -2.45 -3.98
CA HIS A 164 -16.46 -2.37 -5.39
C HIS A 164 -15.62 -3.56 -5.87
N SER A 165 -14.84 -4.18 -4.98
CA SER A 165 -14.06 -5.37 -5.33
C SER A 165 -14.92 -6.57 -5.73
N LEU A 166 -16.14 -6.67 -5.21
CA LEU A 166 -17.08 -7.76 -5.51
C LEU A 166 -17.60 -7.70 -6.96
N ASN A 167 -17.51 -6.53 -7.60
CA ASN A 167 -18.01 -6.31 -8.97
C ASN A 167 -16.88 -6.24 -10.01
N LEU A 168 -15.61 -6.25 -9.59
CA LEU A 168 -14.48 -6.25 -10.51
C LEU A 168 -14.17 -7.70 -10.90
N LYS A 169 -14.33 -8.03 -12.18
CA LYS A 169 -13.78 -9.26 -12.76
C LYS A 169 -12.26 -9.14 -12.77
N CYS A 170 -11.63 -9.47 -11.65
CA CYS A 170 -10.18 -9.56 -11.57
C CYS A 170 -9.76 -10.98 -11.94
N ASP A 171 -8.74 -11.10 -12.78
CA ASP A 171 -8.09 -12.39 -13.01
C ASP A 171 -7.57 -12.95 -11.67
N ALA A 172 -7.67 -14.27 -11.51
CA ALA A 172 -7.31 -14.96 -10.27
C ALA A 172 -5.81 -14.84 -9.95
N ASP A 173 -4.97 -14.70 -10.98
CA ASP A 173 -3.52 -14.66 -10.89
C ASP A 173 -2.93 -13.24 -10.94
N THR A 174 -3.75 -12.19 -11.01
CA THR A 174 -3.28 -10.81 -11.24
C THR A 174 -3.77 -9.85 -10.16
N VAL A 175 -2.87 -9.09 -9.53
CA VAL A 175 -3.20 -7.95 -8.67
C VAL A 175 -3.37 -6.70 -9.51
N TYR A 176 -4.53 -6.05 -9.40
CA TYR A 176 -4.78 -4.75 -10.01
C TYR A 176 -4.69 -3.66 -8.95
N TRP A 177 -3.71 -2.76 -9.07
CA TRP A 177 -3.44 -1.71 -8.09
C TRP A 177 -4.21 -0.43 -8.44
N TYR A 178 -5.09 0.03 -7.55
CA TYR A 178 -5.95 1.20 -7.78
C TYR A 178 -5.76 2.30 -6.73
N ASP A 179 -5.98 3.55 -7.16
CA ASP A 179 -6.17 4.73 -6.30
C ASP A 179 -7.65 4.93 -5.99
N PHE A 180 -7.99 5.19 -4.73
CA PHE A 180 -9.33 5.55 -4.25
C PHE A 180 -9.33 6.96 -3.66
N VAL A 181 -9.74 7.93 -4.48
CA VAL A 181 -10.04 9.32 -4.07
C VAL A 181 -11.53 9.54 -3.90
#